data_AF-A0A2X0UH34-F1
#
_entry.id   AF-A0A2X0UH34-F1
#
_cell.length_a   1.000
_cell.length_b   1.000
_cell.length_c   1.000
_cell.angle_alpha   90.00
_cell.angle_beta   90.00
_cell.angle_gamma   90.00
#
_symmetry.space_group_name_H-M   'P 1'
#
loop_
_entity.id
_entity.type
_entity.pdbx_description
1 polymer ?
#
loop_
_entity_poly.entity_id
_entity_poly.type
_entity_poly.pdbx_seq_one_letter_code
_entity_poly.pdbx_strand_id
1 'polypeptide(L)'
;MTSADITVLPIDEVCRLLGIEERRLKQLIRDRVLIEARGASGVRGVPQEVLVKGTNGWEPLPFLQGTLTLLADDGFTAQESLAWLYTMQDELGERPIDALISGRHHRVNRIASTLAF
;
A
#
# COMPACT_ATOMS: atom_id res chain seq x y z
N MET A 1 10.28 -9.99 -14.73
CA MET A 1 9.48 -9.10 -13.86
C MET A 1 8.93 -9.98 -12.77
N THR A 2 9.63 -10.05 -11.64
CA THR A 2 9.25 -10.92 -10.54
C THR A 2 7.91 -10.44 -10.03
N SER A 3 6.85 -11.22 -10.27
CA SER A 3 5.58 -10.99 -9.58
C SER A 3 5.92 -11.18 -8.11
N ALA A 4 6.06 -10.10 -7.35
CA ALA A 4 5.98 -10.22 -5.90
C ALA A 4 4.65 -10.94 -5.63
N ASP A 5 4.68 -12.01 -4.83
CA ASP A 5 3.50 -12.76 -4.45
C ASP A 5 2.65 -11.91 -3.50
N ILE A 6 1.99 -10.89 -4.07
CA ILE A 6 1.09 -10.00 -3.35
C ILE A 6 -0.24 -10.74 -3.21
N THR A 7 -0.63 -11.00 -1.97
CA THR A 7 -1.97 -11.51 -1.69
C THR A 7 -2.94 -10.34 -1.72
N VAL A 8 -3.93 -10.40 -2.61
CA VAL A 8 -4.91 -9.32 -2.76
C VAL A 8 -6.29 -9.75 -2.26
N LEU A 9 -6.98 -8.82 -1.63
CA LEU A 9 -8.41 -8.93 -1.32
C LEU A 9 -9.23 -8.36 -2.49
N PRO A 10 -10.29 -9.07 -2.93
CA PRO A 10 -11.17 -8.54 -3.96
C PRO A 10 -11.96 -7.34 -3.43
N ILE A 11 -12.42 -6.49 -4.35
CA ILE A 11 -13.04 -5.19 -4.06
C ILE A 11 -14.25 -5.33 -3.10
N ASP A 12 -15.09 -6.35 -3.30
CA ASP A 12 -16.25 -6.62 -2.47
C ASP A 12 -15.88 -7.02 -1.03
N GLU A 13 -14.82 -7.80 -0.85
CA GLU A 13 -14.26 -8.14 0.47
C GLU A 13 -13.75 -6.87 1.16
N VAL A 14 -12.96 -6.04 0.46
CA VAL A 14 -12.42 -4.78 1.02
C VAL A 14 -13.55 -3.85 1.47
N CYS A 15 -14.57 -3.67 0.64
CA CYS A 15 -15.76 -2.87 0.96
C CYS A 15 -16.49 -3.41 2.21
N ARG A 16 -16.68 -4.73 2.30
CA ARG A 16 -17.29 -5.37 3.47
C ARG A 16 -16.47 -5.20 4.73
N LEU A 17 -15.15 -5.39 4.67
CA LEU A 17 -14.26 -5.24 5.82
C LEU A 17 -14.27 -3.82 6.36
N LEU A 18 -14.18 -2.82 5.47
CA LEU A 18 -14.17 -1.40 5.84
C LEU A 18 -15.56 -0.83 6.12
N GLY A 19 -16.64 -1.56 5.82
CA GLY A 19 -18.02 -1.08 5.96
C GLY A 19 -18.34 0.10 5.03
N ILE A 20 -17.80 0.10 3.80
CA ILE A 20 -17.94 1.18 2.82
C ILE A 20 -18.47 0.68 1.49
N GLU A 21 -19.00 1.59 0.67
CA GLU A 21 -19.35 1.32 -0.72
C GLU A 21 -18.13 1.40 -1.66
N GLU A 22 -18.21 0.76 -2.82
CA GLU A 22 -17.16 0.77 -3.84
C GLU A 22 -16.77 2.19 -4.29
N ARG A 23 -17.73 3.12 -4.33
CA ARG A 23 -17.47 4.53 -4.64
C ARG A 23 -16.47 5.14 -3.64
N ARG A 24 -16.62 4.82 -2.35
CA ARG A 24 -15.71 5.29 -1.31
C ARG A 24 -14.37 4.59 -1.41
N LEU A 25 -14.33 3.29 -1.72
CA LEU A 25 -13.07 2.58 -1.96
C LEU A 25 -12.25 3.22 -3.11
N LYS A 26 -12.89 3.50 -4.25
CA LYS A 26 -12.24 4.20 -5.38
C LYS A 26 -11.72 5.58 -4.99
N GLN A 27 -12.43 6.27 -4.09
CA GLN A 27 -11.96 7.54 -3.54
C GLN A 27 -10.73 7.34 -2.64
N LEU A 28 -10.73 6.35 -1.75
CA LEU A 28 -9.56 6.04 -0.92
C LEU A 28 -8.32 5.71 -1.76
N ILE A 29 -8.47 4.99 -2.86
CA ILE A 29 -7.37 4.70 -3.79
C ILE A 29 -6.88 5.98 -4.48
N ARG A 30 -7.80 6.82 -4.96
CA ARG A 30 -7.47 8.11 -5.60
C ARG A 30 -6.76 9.06 -4.63
N ASP A 31 -7.21 9.11 -3.39
CA ASP A 31 -6.67 9.93 -2.32
C ASP A 31 -5.40 9.31 -1.70
N ARG A 32 -4.91 8.21 -2.30
CA ARG A 32 -3.71 7.44 -1.89
C ARG A 32 -3.78 6.89 -0.48
N VAL A 33 -4.97 6.77 0.10
CA VAL A 33 -5.18 6.10 1.39
C VAL A 33 -4.99 4.59 1.23
N LEU A 34 -5.35 4.05 0.07
CA LEU A 34 -5.15 2.66 -0.33
C LEU A 34 -4.48 2.60 -1.70
N ILE A 35 -4.03 1.41 -2.09
CA ILE A 35 -3.42 1.14 -3.40
C ILE A 35 -3.99 -0.16 -3.98
N GLU A 36 -4.17 -0.20 -5.30
CA GLU A 36 -4.56 -1.42 -6.01
C GLU A 36 -3.32 -2.23 -6.42
N ALA A 37 -3.47 -3.55 -6.44
CA ALA A 37 -2.47 -4.50 -6.90
C ALA A 37 -3.11 -5.59 -7.78
N ARG A 38 -2.25 -6.33 -8.46
CA ARG A 38 -2.61 -7.62 -9.07
C ARG A 38 -1.97 -8.72 -8.25
N GLY A 39 -2.78 -9.67 -7.80
CA GLY A 39 -2.27 -10.85 -7.11
C GLY A 39 -1.61 -11.85 -8.07
N ALA A 40 -1.03 -12.92 -7.53
CA ALA A 40 -0.33 -13.95 -8.31
C ALA A 40 -1.21 -14.61 -9.40
N SER A 41 -2.53 -14.68 -9.19
CA SER A 41 -3.51 -15.17 -10.17
C SER A 41 -3.89 -14.16 -11.25
N GLY A 42 -3.32 -12.96 -11.24
CA GLY A 42 -3.65 -11.84 -12.13
C GLY A 42 -4.91 -11.07 -11.74
N VAL A 43 -5.62 -11.48 -10.68
CA VAL A 43 -6.81 -10.81 -10.17
C VAL A 43 -6.44 -9.45 -9.56
N ARG A 44 -7.22 -8.42 -9.90
CA ARG A 44 -7.06 -7.08 -9.29
C ARG A 44 -7.73 -7.05 -7.92
N GLY A 45 -7.10 -6.37 -6.99
CA GLY A 45 -7.64 -6.14 -5.65
C GLY A 45 -6.79 -5.15 -4.88
N VAL A 46 -7.01 -5.09 -3.57
CA VAL A 46 -6.17 -4.32 -2.65
C VAL A 46 -5.26 -5.29 -1.91
N PRO A 47 -3.95 -5.01 -1.75
CA PRO A 47 -3.08 -5.88 -0.95
C PRO A 47 -3.65 -6.10 0.45
N GLN A 48 -3.63 -7.34 0.92
CA GLN A 48 -4.18 -7.67 2.24
C GLN A 48 -3.47 -6.91 3.36
N GLU A 49 -2.16 -6.73 3.21
CA GLU A 49 -1.25 -6.06 4.14
C GLU A 49 -1.59 -4.58 4.40
N VAL A 50 -2.27 -3.92 3.47
CA VAL A 50 -2.65 -2.51 3.62
C VAL A 50 -3.99 -2.31 4.33
N LEU A 51 -4.65 -3.40 4.75
CA LEU A 51 -5.78 -3.38 5.67
C LEU A 51 -5.36 -3.99 7.01
N VAL A 52 -5.56 -3.23 8.09
CA VAL A 52 -5.19 -3.65 9.44
C VAL A 52 -6.40 -3.61 10.36
N LYS A 53 -6.32 -4.34 11.46
CA LYS A 53 -7.37 -4.36 12.49
C LYS A 53 -7.05 -3.29 13.54
N GLY A 54 -7.82 -2.20 13.51
CA GLY A 54 -7.82 -1.16 14.53
C GLY A 54 -8.79 -1.46 15.67
N THR A 55 -8.95 -0.49 16.58
CA THR A 55 -9.83 -0.59 17.76
C THR A 55 -11.30 -0.78 17.39
N ASN A 56 -11.73 -0.19 16.26
CA ASN A 56 -13.14 -0.14 15.84
C ASN A 56 -13.46 -1.03 14.62
N GLY A 57 -12.56 -1.93 14.24
CA GLY A 57 -12.73 -2.78 13.06
C GLY A 57 -11.55 -2.70 12.11
N TRP A 58 -11.80 -3.01 10.83
CA TRP A 58 -10.77 -2.90 9.81
C TRP A 58 -10.61 -1.46 9.35
N GLU A 59 -9.36 -1.06 9.11
CA GLU A 59 -9.00 0.27 8.64
C GLU A 59 -7.79 0.20 7.69
N PRO A 60 -7.57 1.21 6.83
CA PRO A 60 -6.35 1.32 6.05
C PRO A 60 -5.10 1.39 6.94
N LEU A 61 -4.01 0.80 6.47
CA LEU A 61 -2.72 0.82 7.16
C LEU A 61 -2.28 2.26 7.47
N PRO A 62 -2.07 2.61 8.75
CA PRO A 62 -1.60 3.94 9.12
C PRO A 62 -0.30 4.31 8.40
N PHE A 63 -0.16 5.61 8.10
CA PHE A 63 1.01 6.20 7.43
C PHE A 63 1.28 5.77 5.98
N LEU A 64 0.58 4.74 5.45
CA LEU A 64 0.69 4.36 4.05
C LEU A 64 0.42 5.55 3.11
N GLN A 65 -0.61 6.34 3.43
CA GLN A 65 -0.97 7.52 2.64
C GLN A 65 0.19 8.50 2.52
N GLY A 66 0.91 8.76 3.61
CA GLY A 66 2.06 9.67 3.60
C GLY A 66 3.17 9.17 2.67
N THR A 67 3.47 7.87 2.73
CA THR A 67 4.45 7.24 1.83
C THR A 67 4.01 7.30 0.37
N LEU A 68 2.75 6.97 0.07
CA LEU A 68 2.22 7.01 -1.30
C LEU A 68 2.16 8.42 -1.86
N THR A 69 1.89 9.44 -1.03
CA THR A 69 1.96 10.84 -1.44
C THR A 69 3.39 11.24 -1.77
N LEU A 70 4.37 10.91 -0.91
CA LEU A 70 5.80 11.20 -1.18
C LEU A 70 6.26 10.59 -2.50
N LEU A 71 5.98 9.30 -2.71
CA LEU A 71 6.34 8.62 -3.96
C LEU A 71 5.69 9.28 -5.18
N ALA A 72 4.42 9.68 -5.07
CA ALA A 72 3.73 10.35 -6.17
C ALA A 72 4.26 11.77 -6.43
N ASP A 73 4.66 12.50 -5.40
CA ASP A 73 5.31 13.80 -5.52
C ASP A 73 6.68 13.68 -6.20
N ASP A 74 7.37 12.56 -5.96
CA ASP A 74 8.60 12.15 -6.67
C ASP A 74 8.31 11.49 -8.05
N GLY A 75 7.07 11.53 -8.55
CA GLY A 75 6.72 11.12 -9.90
C GLY A 75 6.41 9.63 -10.12
N PHE A 76 6.39 8.81 -9.06
CA PHE A 76 6.10 7.38 -9.17
C PHE A 76 4.65 7.14 -9.59
N THR A 77 4.45 6.23 -10.52
CA THR A 77 3.13 5.65 -10.81
C THR A 77 2.66 4.75 -9.67
N ALA A 78 1.37 4.40 -9.65
CA ALA A 78 0.83 3.43 -8.69
C ALA A 78 1.54 2.06 -8.82
N GLN A 79 1.90 1.64 -10.03
CA GLN A 79 2.60 0.39 -10.25
C GLN A 79 4.04 0.43 -9.71
N GLU A 80 4.76 1.53 -9.91
CA GLU A 80 6.11 1.71 -9.37
C GLU A 80 6.09 1.85 -7.84
N SER A 81 5.10 2.56 -7.30
CA SER A 81 4.89 2.66 -5.85
C SER A 81 4.66 1.29 -5.23
N LEU A 82 3.81 0.46 -5.86
CA LEU A 82 3.57 -0.91 -5.41
C LEU A 82 4.85 -1.75 -5.52
N ALA A 83 5.58 -1.66 -6.63
CA ALA A 83 6.84 -2.38 -6.80
C ALA A 83 7.85 -1.99 -5.70
N TRP A 84 7.99 -0.70 -5.41
CA TRP A 84 8.87 -0.20 -4.37
C TRP A 84 8.47 -0.70 -2.98
N LEU A 85 7.18 -0.62 -2.64
CA LEU A 85 6.63 -1.06 -1.34
C LEU A 85 6.89 -2.55 -1.04
N TYR A 86 6.91 -3.39 -2.08
CA TYR A 86 7.05 -4.85 -1.97
C TYR A 86 8.43 -5.37 -2.39
N THR A 87 9.38 -4.48 -2.68
CA THR A 87 10.77 -4.84 -2.98
C THR A 87 11.66 -4.56 -1.77
N MET A 88 12.62 -5.46 -1.53
CA MET A 88 13.63 -5.29 -0.50
C MET A 88 14.39 -3.97 -0.70
N GLN A 89 14.45 -3.14 0.33
CA GLN A 89 15.28 -1.94 0.32
C GLN A 89 16.49 -2.18 1.22
N ASP A 90 17.69 -2.12 0.65
CA ASP A 90 18.95 -2.38 1.38
C ASP A 90 19.11 -1.44 2.59
N GLU A 91 18.69 -0.18 2.46
CA GLU A 91 18.71 0.81 3.53
C GLU A 91 17.71 0.51 4.67
N LEU A 92 16.63 -0.23 4.39
CA LEU A 92 15.70 -0.72 5.41
C LEU A 92 16.16 -2.05 6.00
N GLY A 93 16.72 -2.93 5.17
CA GLY A 93 16.97 -4.34 5.46
C GLY A 93 15.71 -5.22 5.35
N GLU A 94 14.66 -4.74 4.66
CA GLU A 94 13.37 -5.41 4.48
C GLU A 94 12.53 -4.70 3.39
N ARG A 95 11.29 -5.14 3.16
CA ARG A 95 10.35 -4.43 2.30
C ARG A 95 9.71 -3.24 3.04
N PRO A 96 9.48 -2.08 2.39
CA PRO A 96 8.83 -0.94 3.01
C PRO A 96 7.46 -1.25 3.61
N ILE A 97 6.69 -2.15 2.98
CA ILE A 97 5.39 -2.58 3.54
C ILE A 97 5.54 -3.26 4.91
N ASP A 98 6.54 -4.11 5.09
CA ASP A 98 6.80 -4.79 6.38
C ASP A 98 7.23 -3.78 7.46
N ALA A 99 8.02 -2.79 7.06
CA ALA A 99 8.42 -1.68 7.92
C ALA A 99 7.21 -0.83 8.36
N LEU A 100 6.28 -0.53 7.44
CA LEU A 100 5.06 0.23 7.73
C LEU A 100 4.14 -0.53 8.70
N ILE A 101 3.90 -1.82 8.47
CA ILE A 101 3.12 -2.69 9.37
C ILE A 101 3.74 -2.71 10.77
N SER A 102 5.07 -2.72 10.85
CA SER A 102 5.82 -2.67 12.11
C SER A 102 5.87 -1.28 12.76
N GLY A 103 5.16 -0.28 12.22
CA GLY A 103 5.12 1.09 12.74
C GLY A 103 6.37 1.93 12.45
N ARG A 104 7.33 1.43 11.66
CA ARG A 104 8.62 2.09 11.38
C ARG A 104 8.58 3.06 10.19
N HIS A 105 7.44 3.71 10.00
CA HIS A 105 7.13 4.63 8.90
C HIS A 105 8.12 5.80 8.76
N HIS A 106 8.73 6.30 9.84
CA HIS A 106 9.74 7.37 9.74
C HIS A 106 10.98 6.95 8.91
N ARG A 107 11.42 5.68 9.02
CA ARG A 107 12.53 5.17 8.20
C ARG A 107 12.10 5.05 6.74
N VAL A 108 10.88 4.55 6.51
CA VAL A 108 10.29 4.41 5.17
C VAL A 108 10.19 5.75 4.46
N ASN A 109 9.59 6.76 5.11
CA ASN A 109 9.41 8.08 4.51
C ASN A 109 10.73 8.81 4.28
N ARG A 110 11.75 8.59 5.13
CA ARG A 110 13.10 9.13 4.89
C ARG A 110 13.67 8.61 3.57
N ILE A 111 13.58 7.30 3.35
CA ILE A 111 14.10 6.69 2.12
C ILE A 111 13.24 7.11 0.93
N ALA A 112 11.92 7.11 1.08
CA ALA A 112 11.02 7.58 0.02
C ALA A 112 11.41 8.99 -0.45
N SER A 113 11.64 9.93 0.47
CA SER A 113 12.00 11.31 0.15
C SER A 113 13.37 11.50 -0.52
N THR A 114 14.21 10.46 -0.58
CA THR A 114 15.50 10.51 -1.28
C THR A 114 15.44 9.93 -2.68
N LEU A 115 14.29 9.39 -3.11
CA LEU A 115 14.12 8.71 -4.40
C LEU A 115 13.82 9.64 -5.57
N ALA A 116 13.95 10.97 -5.37
CA ALA A 116 13.67 12.00 -6.36
C ALA A 116 14.01 11.54 -7.79
N PHE A 117 12.96 11.44 -8.62
CA PHE A 117 12.99 10.87 -9.97
C PHE A 117 13.26 11.92 -11.04
#